data_AF-A0AAE6EP70-F1
#
_entry.id   AF-A0AAE6EP70-F1
#
_cell.length_a   1.000
_cell.length_b   1.000
_cell.length_c   1.000
_cell.angle_alpha   90.00
_cell.angle_beta   90.00
_cell.angle_gamma   90.00
#
_symmetry.space_group_name_H-M   'P 1'
#
loop_
_entity.id
_entity.type
_entity.pdbx_description
1 polymer ?
#
loop_
_entity_poly.entity_id
_entity_poly.type
_entity_poly.pdbx_seq_one_letter_code
_entity_poly.pdbx_strand_id
1 'polypeptide(L)'
;MNKRDQISIYINNPTRYYLLCRIVNMGDSRSPDLKFTDVSDYGYITKVGRYDGTIKPEDEIDFASKKVELSYHKDGSPLYKSQNKGNYKPLYSNFMQPGFRQIPINDCSDILPLINFQIRRPEIYKSAKLDTESTKHKVYICTNKILFTEEQQLFAVIYVRHKHIPLTRISTNDYYSDILARISDETDLCIFICRHSYPAPKPYYDLGFKGWITPYPCNSVSFCNQKSLFDEMVTKLHHNIFDGAFATYINILGDGELFHLTEEKLLVLDEIDIFFEGIVNPVVHKPEFTKFVFEIFKYNPQEFISKPFQNRQMALKAIWDTILYEGKQRNWFN
;
A
#
# COMPACT_ATOMS: atom_id res chain seq x y z
N MET A 1 -2.12 12.96 -12.23
CA MET A 1 -3.51 12.57 -12.52
C MET A 1 -4.23 13.81 -12.98
N ASN A 2 -4.78 13.81 -14.17
CA ASN A 2 -5.59 14.89 -14.71
C ASN A 2 -7.02 14.85 -14.15
N LYS A 3 -7.80 15.88 -14.49
CA LYS A 3 -9.21 15.96 -14.12
C LYS A 3 -10.00 14.79 -14.69
N ARG A 4 -10.69 14.09 -13.79
CA ARG A 4 -11.45 12.85 -13.99
C ARG A 4 -10.63 11.62 -14.33
N ASP A 5 -9.31 11.67 -14.16
CA ASP A 5 -8.52 10.43 -14.18
C ASP A 5 -8.91 9.57 -12.98
N GLN A 6 -9.00 8.27 -13.23
CA GLN A 6 -9.45 7.27 -12.28
C GLN A 6 -8.42 6.15 -12.16
N ILE A 7 -8.29 5.60 -10.94
CA ILE A 7 -7.52 4.40 -10.67
C ILE A 7 -8.42 3.43 -9.91
N SER A 8 -8.60 2.21 -10.42
CA SER A 8 -9.22 1.11 -9.68
C SER A 8 -8.13 0.26 -9.06
N ILE A 9 -8.17 0.05 -7.74
CA ILE A 9 -7.16 -0.70 -7.01
C ILE A 9 -7.73 -2.06 -6.64
N TYR A 10 -7.15 -3.11 -7.18
CA TYR A 10 -7.50 -4.49 -6.92
C TYR A 10 -6.44 -5.17 -6.08
N ILE A 11 -6.87 -6.07 -5.20
CA ILE A 11 -5.98 -7.02 -4.55
C ILE A 11 -6.16 -8.38 -5.24
N ASN A 12 -5.04 -8.94 -5.70
CA ASN A 12 -4.98 -10.28 -6.25
C ASN A 12 -4.71 -11.28 -5.13
N ASN A 13 -5.69 -12.12 -4.82
CA ASN A 13 -5.47 -13.30 -3.99
C ASN A 13 -5.46 -14.56 -4.88
N PRO A 14 -5.01 -15.73 -4.38
CA PRO A 14 -4.89 -16.93 -5.23
C PRO A 14 -6.16 -17.39 -5.95
N THR A 15 -7.35 -17.01 -5.47
CA THR A 15 -8.65 -17.52 -5.94
C THR A 15 -9.42 -16.49 -6.77
N ARG A 16 -9.16 -15.19 -6.61
CA ARG A 16 -9.94 -14.08 -7.18
C ARG A 16 -9.23 -12.73 -7.13
N TYR A 17 -9.83 -11.76 -7.80
CA TYR A 17 -9.57 -10.35 -7.55
C TYR A 17 -10.70 -9.77 -6.72
N TYR A 18 -10.37 -8.87 -5.80
CA TYR A 18 -11.36 -7.99 -5.19
C TYR A 18 -10.94 -6.53 -5.29
N LEU A 19 -11.93 -5.67 -5.49
CA LEU A 19 -11.74 -4.23 -5.56
C LEU A 19 -11.60 -3.68 -4.13
N LEU A 20 -10.47 -3.03 -3.84
CA LEU A 20 -10.26 -2.33 -2.57
C LEU A 20 -11.00 -0.99 -2.59
N CYS A 21 -10.76 -0.18 -3.63
CA CYS A 21 -11.48 1.07 -3.88
C CYS A 21 -11.18 1.59 -5.30
N ARG A 22 -11.94 2.59 -5.73
CA ARG A 22 -11.59 3.46 -6.86
C ARG A 22 -11.24 4.86 -6.38
N ILE A 23 -10.30 5.49 -7.05
CA ILE A 23 -9.86 6.86 -6.77
C ILE A 23 -10.05 7.69 -8.04
N VAL A 24 -10.77 8.80 -7.93
CA VAL A 24 -11.01 9.75 -9.02
C VAL A 24 -10.44 11.11 -8.63
N ASN A 25 -9.60 11.71 -9.48
CA ASN A 25 -9.23 13.12 -9.30
C ASN A 25 -10.33 14.01 -9.89
N MET A 26 -11.15 14.62 -9.06
CA MET A 26 -12.17 15.60 -9.45
C MET A 26 -11.58 16.98 -9.77
N GLY A 27 -10.36 17.25 -9.29
CA GLY A 27 -9.59 18.47 -9.48
C GLY A 27 -8.67 18.38 -10.70
N ASP A 28 -7.48 18.94 -10.61
CA ASP A 28 -6.42 18.80 -11.63
C ASP A 28 -5.05 18.58 -10.96
N SER A 29 -3.96 18.60 -11.71
CA SER A 29 -2.61 18.38 -11.17
C SER A 29 -2.09 19.53 -10.31
N ARG A 30 -2.67 20.73 -10.42
CA ARG A 30 -2.33 21.92 -9.64
C ARG A 30 -3.25 22.14 -8.46
N SER A 31 -4.39 21.48 -8.42
CA SER A 31 -5.38 21.54 -7.33
C SER A 31 -6.12 20.20 -7.24
N PRO A 32 -5.44 19.12 -6.78
CA PRO A 32 -6.04 17.80 -6.66
C PRO A 32 -7.24 17.81 -5.72
N ASP A 33 -8.28 17.07 -6.11
CA ASP A 33 -9.48 16.84 -5.31
C ASP A 33 -9.82 15.36 -5.47
N LEU A 34 -9.54 14.54 -4.46
CA LEU A 34 -9.58 13.09 -4.60
C LEU A 34 -10.88 12.54 -4.04
N LYS A 35 -11.59 11.76 -4.86
CA LYS A 35 -12.77 11.01 -4.44
C LYS A 35 -12.46 9.52 -4.42
N PHE A 36 -12.77 8.88 -3.31
CA PHE A 36 -12.70 7.45 -3.08
C PHE A 36 -14.11 6.85 -3.15
N THR A 37 -14.32 5.90 -4.04
CA THR A 37 -15.60 5.20 -4.22
C THR A 37 -15.40 3.69 -4.12
N ASP A 38 -16.50 2.96 -3.98
CA ASP A 38 -16.50 1.49 -3.91
C ASP A 38 -15.63 0.94 -2.77
N VAL A 39 -15.49 1.73 -1.70
CA VAL A 39 -14.58 1.49 -0.57
C VAL A 39 -15.08 0.45 0.45
N SER A 40 -16.37 0.08 0.40
CA SER A 40 -16.93 -1.01 1.21
C SER A 40 -18.30 -1.45 0.72
N ASP A 41 -18.72 -2.64 1.16
CA ASP A 41 -20.09 -3.13 1.00
C ASP A 41 -21.08 -2.49 2.00
N TYR A 42 -20.60 -1.87 3.08
CA TYR A 42 -21.43 -1.23 4.11
C TYR A 42 -20.70 -0.03 4.74
N GLY A 43 -21.31 1.16 4.67
CA GLY A 43 -21.01 2.28 5.56
C GLY A 43 -22.21 2.58 6.44
N TYR A 44 -21.95 3.02 7.66
CA TYR A 44 -22.97 3.16 8.68
C TYR A 44 -23.23 4.64 8.97
N ILE A 45 -24.50 4.97 9.17
CA ILE A 45 -24.93 6.28 9.65
C ILE A 45 -25.57 6.07 11.01
N THR A 46 -25.11 6.82 12.01
CA THR A 46 -25.75 6.89 13.33
C THR A 46 -26.95 7.85 13.28
N LYS A 47 -27.94 7.70 14.16
CA LYS A 47 -29.13 8.59 14.20
C LYS A 47 -28.81 10.07 14.40
N VAL A 48 -27.66 10.39 14.97
CA VAL A 48 -27.17 11.77 15.13
C VAL A 48 -26.51 12.33 13.86
N GLY A 49 -26.48 11.56 12.76
CA GLY A 49 -25.89 11.96 11.48
C GLY A 49 -24.37 12.14 11.54
N ARG A 50 -23.72 11.65 12.58
CA ARG A 50 -22.27 11.76 12.79
C ARG A 50 -21.66 10.37 12.74
N TYR A 51 -20.92 10.09 11.68
CA TYR A 51 -19.98 8.98 11.65
C TYR A 51 -18.60 9.54 11.97
N ASP A 52 -17.98 9.15 13.08
CA ASP A 52 -16.65 9.62 13.52
C ASP A 52 -15.51 8.68 13.05
N GLY A 53 -15.82 7.71 12.19
CA GLY A 53 -14.88 6.68 11.74
C GLY A 53 -14.90 5.41 12.61
N THR A 54 -15.66 5.40 13.69
CA THR A 54 -15.92 4.24 14.56
C THR A 54 -17.40 4.13 14.90
N ILE A 55 -17.85 2.92 15.24
CA ILE A 55 -19.18 2.70 15.83
C ILE A 55 -18.92 2.33 17.28
N LYS A 56 -19.43 3.13 18.20
CA LYS A 56 -19.37 2.87 19.63
C LYS A 56 -20.59 2.04 20.06
N PRO A 57 -20.51 1.27 21.15
CA PRO A 57 -21.64 0.48 21.65
C PRO A 57 -22.91 1.31 21.89
N GLU A 58 -22.76 2.59 22.26
CA GLU A 58 -23.84 3.55 22.48
C GLU A 58 -24.44 4.16 21.20
N ASP A 59 -23.81 3.96 20.05
CA ASP A 59 -24.27 4.56 18.79
C ASP A 59 -25.48 3.80 18.24
N GLU A 60 -26.64 4.45 18.22
CA GLU A 60 -27.81 3.94 17.50
C GLU A 60 -27.58 4.07 15.99
N ILE A 61 -27.34 2.93 15.32
CA ILE A 61 -27.24 2.86 13.87
C ILE A 61 -28.63 3.11 13.26
N ASP A 62 -28.73 4.15 12.45
CA ASP A 62 -29.95 4.50 11.71
C ASP A 62 -30.06 3.66 10.43
N PHE A 63 -28.96 3.57 9.66
CA PHE A 63 -28.95 2.84 8.39
C PHE A 63 -27.53 2.42 7.93
N ALA A 64 -27.46 1.36 7.12
CA ALA A 64 -26.24 0.87 6.48
C ALA A 64 -26.32 0.94 4.94
N SER A 65 -25.45 1.73 4.30
CA SER A 65 -25.43 1.95 2.85
C SER A 65 -24.31 1.20 2.14
N LYS A 66 -24.60 0.67 0.95
CA LYS A 66 -23.58 0.10 0.05
C LYS A 66 -22.93 1.14 -0.87
N LYS A 67 -23.35 2.41 -0.77
CA LYS A 67 -22.92 3.50 -1.65
C LYS A 67 -22.32 4.61 -0.81
N VAL A 68 -21.09 4.37 -0.43
CA VAL A 68 -20.26 5.27 0.38
C VAL A 68 -19.22 5.90 -0.52
N GLU A 69 -19.06 7.21 -0.38
CA GLU A 69 -18.00 7.99 -1.02
C GLU A 69 -17.24 8.75 0.07
N LEU A 70 -15.91 8.75 0.00
CA LEU A 70 -15.06 9.63 0.78
C LEU A 70 -14.44 10.63 -0.20
N SER A 71 -14.42 11.92 0.11
CA SER A 71 -13.79 12.95 -0.71
C SER A 71 -12.79 13.76 0.12
N TYR A 72 -11.60 13.97 -0.44
CA TYR A 72 -10.57 14.85 0.08
C TYR A 72 -10.47 16.04 -0.87
N HIS A 73 -11.07 17.15 -0.45
CA HIS A 73 -11.17 18.33 -1.30
C HIS A 73 -9.84 19.07 -1.41
N LYS A 74 -9.73 19.89 -2.45
CA LYS A 74 -8.55 20.73 -2.70
C LYS A 74 -8.17 21.65 -1.55
N ASP A 75 -9.12 22.03 -0.70
CA ASP A 75 -8.89 22.87 0.48
C ASP A 75 -8.52 22.07 1.73
N GLY A 76 -8.33 20.75 1.58
CA GLY A 76 -8.08 19.83 2.68
C GLY A 76 -9.33 19.45 3.49
N SER A 77 -10.54 19.83 3.07
CA SER A 77 -11.74 19.35 3.77
C SER A 77 -12.04 17.88 3.42
N PRO A 78 -12.22 17.01 4.43
CA PRO A 78 -12.73 15.67 4.20
C PRO A 78 -14.26 15.68 4.20
N LEU A 79 -14.85 14.88 3.33
CA LEU A 79 -16.29 14.72 3.22
C LEU A 79 -16.64 13.25 3.07
N TYR A 80 -17.44 12.74 4.00
CA TYR A 80 -18.10 11.45 3.89
C TYR A 80 -19.50 11.65 3.31
N LYS A 81 -19.84 10.86 2.30
CA LYS A 81 -21.17 10.85 1.67
C LYS A 81 -21.71 9.43 1.64
N SER A 82 -22.98 9.28 2.03
CA SER A 82 -23.67 8.00 2.00
C SER A 82 -25.09 8.17 1.44
N GLN A 83 -25.50 7.26 0.56
CA GLN A 83 -26.89 7.23 0.08
C GLN A 83 -27.80 6.56 1.09
N ASN A 84 -28.84 7.27 1.52
CA ASN A 84 -29.83 6.75 2.46
C ASN A 84 -30.92 5.98 1.68
N LYS A 85 -31.31 4.78 2.14
CA LYS A 85 -32.30 3.95 1.44
C LYS A 85 -33.71 4.47 1.73
N GLY A 86 -34.25 5.25 0.80
CA GLY A 86 -35.60 5.82 0.88
C GLY A 86 -35.66 7.35 0.80
N ASN A 87 -34.52 8.05 0.94
CA ASN A 87 -34.43 9.49 0.72
C ASN A 87 -33.75 9.81 -0.62
N TYR A 88 -34.28 10.79 -1.36
CA TYR A 88 -33.66 11.28 -2.61
C TYR A 88 -32.38 12.10 -2.36
N LYS A 89 -32.12 12.56 -1.13
CA LYS A 89 -30.95 13.37 -0.79
C LYS A 89 -29.87 12.54 -0.08
N PRO A 90 -28.62 12.53 -0.57
CA PRO A 90 -27.50 11.90 0.12
C PRO A 90 -27.20 12.60 1.45
N LEU A 91 -26.76 11.84 2.45
CA LEU A 91 -26.24 12.37 3.70
C LEU A 91 -24.77 12.75 3.51
N TYR A 92 -24.39 13.89 4.08
CA TYR A 92 -23.02 14.39 4.11
C TYR A 92 -22.57 14.55 5.56
N SER A 93 -21.37 14.08 5.87
CA SER A 93 -20.75 14.25 7.18
C SER A 93 -19.30 14.66 7.01
N ASN A 94 -18.87 15.66 7.76
CA ASN A 94 -17.46 15.88 8.04
C ASN A 94 -17.18 15.34 9.45
N PHE A 95 -16.56 14.16 9.49
CA PHE A 95 -16.30 13.41 10.72
C PHE A 95 -15.29 14.12 11.65
N MET A 96 -14.51 15.07 11.13
CA MET A 96 -13.53 15.85 11.90
C MET A 96 -14.10 17.15 12.50
N GLN A 97 -15.42 17.34 12.44
CA GLN A 97 -16.18 18.54 12.86
C GLN A 97 -16.30 19.63 11.79
N PRO A 98 -17.38 20.44 11.82
CA PRO A 98 -17.54 21.58 10.93
C PRO A 98 -16.35 22.54 10.99
N GLY A 99 -15.88 23.01 9.82
CA GLY A 99 -14.78 23.96 9.73
C GLY A 99 -13.38 23.34 9.81
N PHE A 100 -13.24 22.07 10.21
CA PHE A 100 -11.94 21.40 10.19
C PHE A 100 -11.41 21.28 8.75
N ARG A 101 -10.12 21.55 8.59
CA ARG A 101 -9.35 21.43 7.35
C ARG A 101 -8.05 20.68 7.63
N GLN A 102 -7.79 19.68 6.81
CA GLN A 102 -6.51 19.00 6.74
C GLN A 102 -5.56 19.74 5.77
N ILE A 103 -4.33 19.28 5.62
CA ILE A 103 -3.34 19.91 4.74
C ILE A 103 -3.77 19.71 3.27
N PRO A 104 -3.94 20.76 2.46
CA PRO A 104 -4.19 20.60 1.01
C PRO A 104 -3.14 19.70 0.35
N ILE A 105 -3.53 18.88 -0.63
CA ILE A 105 -2.60 17.95 -1.29
C ILE A 105 -1.41 18.67 -1.95
N ASN A 106 -1.63 19.88 -2.46
CA ASN A 106 -0.54 20.69 -3.04
C ASN A 106 0.44 21.25 -2.01
N ASP A 107 -0.01 21.39 -0.77
CA ASP A 107 0.81 21.92 0.32
C ASP A 107 1.53 20.77 1.06
N CYS A 108 1.42 19.54 0.54
CA CYS A 108 2.07 18.37 1.11
C CYS A 108 3.58 18.45 0.88
N SER A 109 4.31 18.80 1.93
CA SER A 109 5.78 18.85 1.97
C SER A 109 6.42 17.60 2.59
N ASP A 110 5.67 16.52 2.81
CA ASP A 110 6.16 15.28 3.42
C ASP A 110 5.23 14.13 3.02
N ILE A 111 4.77 13.30 3.97
CA ILE A 111 3.75 12.27 3.81
C ILE A 111 2.41 12.78 4.35
N LEU A 112 1.35 12.56 3.59
CA LEU A 112 -0.02 12.93 3.92
C LEU A 112 -0.93 11.70 3.83
N PRO A 113 -1.18 11.00 4.95
CA PRO A 113 -2.13 9.90 4.99
C PRO A 113 -3.55 10.40 4.70
N LEU A 114 -4.24 9.77 3.75
CA LEU A 114 -5.58 10.20 3.35
C LEU A 114 -6.66 9.30 3.95
N ILE A 115 -6.60 8.02 3.61
CA ILE A 115 -7.56 7.01 4.07
C ILE A 115 -6.84 5.74 4.50
N ASN A 116 -7.41 5.06 5.48
CA ASN A 116 -6.98 3.73 5.90
C ASN A 116 -8.11 2.72 5.75
N PHE A 117 -7.72 1.48 5.53
CA PHE A 117 -8.59 0.31 5.48
C PHE A 117 -8.16 -0.66 6.56
N GLN A 118 -9.09 -1.05 7.41
CA GLN A 118 -8.93 -2.19 8.30
C GLN A 118 -9.57 -3.41 7.65
N ILE A 119 -8.75 -4.27 7.05
CA ILE A 119 -9.21 -5.47 6.35
C ILE A 119 -9.09 -6.63 7.34
N ARG A 120 -10.16 -6.89 8.07
CA ARG A 120 -10.23 -7.96 9.07
C ARG A 120 -10.63 -9.30 8.47
N ARG A 121 -11.31 -9.25 7.33
CA ARG A 121 -11.94 -10.39 6.66
C ARG A 121 -11.84 -10.20 5.13
N PRO A 122 -10.71 -10.55 4.50
CA PRO A 122 -10.59 -10.48 3.04
C PRO A 122 -11.67 -11.29 2.31
N GLU A 123 -12.14 -12.38 2.92
CA GLU A 123 -13.09 -13.32 2.33
C GLU A 123 -14.49 -12.71 2.08
N ILE A 124 -14.86 -11.65 2.81
CA ILE A 124 -16.16 -10.98 2.63
C ILE A 124 -16.16 -9.93 1.52
N TYR A 125 -15.01 -9.55 0.97
CA TYR A 125 -14.99 -8.74 -0.24
C TYR A 125 -15.55 -9.55 -1.42
N LYS A 126 -16.41 -8.91 -2.22
CA LYS A 126 -16.93 -9.56 -3.43
C LYS A 126 -15.84 -9.75 -4.46
N SER A 127 -15.83 -10.92 -5.09
CA SER A 127 -15.08 -11.12 -6.33
C SER A 127 -15.48 -10.05 -7.34
N ALA A 128 -14.49 -9.37 -7.89
CA ALA A 128 -14.69 -8.31 -8.87
C ALA A 128 -14.08 -8.74 -10.20
N LYS A 129 -14.79 -8.47 -11.29
CA LYS A 129 -14.16 -8.45 -12.61
C LYS A 129 -13.24 -7.23 -12.67
N LEU A 130 -12.07 -7.41 -13.27
CA LEU A 130 -11.16 -6.28 -13.53
C LEU A 130 -11.86 -5.30 -14.48
N ASP A 131 -11.78 -4.02 -14.14
CA ASP A 131 -12.23 -2.95 -15.03
C ASP A 131 -11.39 -2.96 -16.32
N THR A 132 -11.89 -2.34 -17.39
CA THR A 132 -11.13 -2.18 -18.64
C THR A 132 -10.30 -0.91 -18.57
N GLU A 133 -9.00 -1.00 -18.84
CA GLU A 133 -8.13 0.17 -18.88
C GLU A 133 -8.52 1.11 -20.03
N SER A 134 -8.36 2.42 -19.78
CA SER A 134 -8.52 3.46 -20.78
C SER A 134 -7.56 4.61 -20.49
N THR A 135 -7.48 5.59 -21.38
CA THR A 135 -6.61 6.77 -21.21
C THR A 135 -6.88 7.56 -19.92
N LYS A 136 -8.10 7.47 -19.37
CA LYS A 136 -8.49 8.13 -18.11
C LYS A 136 -8.72 7.15 -16.96
N HIS A 137 -8.53 5.86 -17.17
CA HIS A 137 -8.82 4.84 -16.16
C HIS A 137 -7.71 3.80 -16.15
N LYS A 138 -6.88 3.84 -15.10
CA LYS A 138 -5.84 2.86 -14.82
C LYS A 138 -6.39 1.75 -13.94
N VAL A 139 -5.99 0.51 -14.21
CA VAL A 139 -6.26 -0.63 -13.34
C VAL A 139 -4.97 -0.99 -12.63
N TYR A 140 -4.99 -0.85 -11.31
CA TYR A 140 -3.84 -1.17 -10.47
C TYR A 140 -4.11 -2.48 -9.74
N ILE A 141 -3.20 -3.45 -9.87
CA ILE A 141 -3.35 -4.77 -9.25
C ILE A 141 -2.22 -4.98 -8.26
N CYS A 142 -2.54 -5.01 -6.96
CA CYS A 142 -1.60 -5.41 -5.93
C CYS A 142 -1.40 -6.94 -6.01
N THR A 143 -0.19 -7.37 -6.38
CA THR A 143 0.15 -8.79 -6.51
C THR A 143 1.18 -9.23 -5.48
N ASN A 144 0.77 -10.10 -4.56
CA ASN A 144 1.66 -10.87 -3.69
C ASN A 144 0.86 -12.06 -3.13
N LYS A 145 1.21 -13.28 -3.54
CA LYS A 145 0.46 -14.50 -3.18
C LYS A 145 0.63 -14.92 -1.72
N ILE A 146 1.66 -14.43 -1.03
CA ILE A 146 1.98 -14.77 0.36
C ILE A 146 1.34 -13.76 1.32
N LEU A 147 1.36 -12.48 0.95
CA LEU A 147 0.76 -11.41 1.74
C LEU A 147 -0.76 -11.40 1.60
N PHE A 148 -1.28 -11.60 0.38
CA PHE A 148 -2.72 -11.50 0.10
C PHE A 148 -3.37 -12.89 0.04
N THR A 149 -3.75 -13.40 1.22
CA THR A 149 -4.50 -14.66 1.36
C THR A 149 -5.96 -14.38 1.75
N GLU A 150 -6.81 -15.42 1.78
CA GLU A 150 -8.22 -15.26 2.18
C GLU A 150 -8.40 -15.03 3.70
N GLU A 151 -7.45 -15.48 4.51
CA GLU A 151 -7.54 -15.43 5.99
C GLU A 151 -6.69 -14.30 6.59
N GLN A 152 -5.76 -13.73 5.82
CA GLN A 152 -4.82 -12.76 6.34
C GLN A 152 -5.53 -11.43 6.67
N GLN A 153 -5.45 -11.03 7.93
CA GLN A 153 -5.83 -9.69 8.36
C GLN A 153 -4.79 -8.68 7.90
N LEU A 154 -5.25 -7.59 7.27
CA LEU A 154 -4.43 -6.56 6.67
C LEU A 154 -4.83 -5.16 7.16
N PHE A 155 -3.86 -4.26 7.15
CA PHE A 155 -4.06 -2.83 7.28
C PHE A 155 -3.51 -2.17 6.02
N ALA A 156 -4.32 -1.35 5.36
CA ALA A 156 -3.89 -0.61 4.18
C ALA A 156 -4.05 0.89 4.41
N VAL A 157 -3.11 1.68 3.89
CA VAL A 157 -3.16 3.14 3.89
C VAL A 157 -2.92 3.63 2.48
N ILE A 158 -3.76 4.56 2.04
CA ILE A 158 -3.53 5.35 0.84
C ILE A 158 -3.13 6.75 1.28
N TYR A 159 -2.00 7.20 0.77
CA TYR A 159 -1.36 8.45 1.19
C TYR A 159 -0.76 9.18 0.01
N VAL A 160 -0.56 10.48 0.17
CA VAL A 160 0.25 11.28 -0.74
C VAL A 160 1.65 11.36 -0.15
N ARG A 161 2.68 11.31 -0.98
CA ARG A 161 4.03 11.72 -0.59
C ARG A 161 4.49 12.86 -1.48
N HIS A 162 5.31 13.74 -0.91
CA HIS A 162 6.19 14.58 -1.71
C HIS A 162 7.36 13.74 -2.24
N LYS A 163 7.72 13.91 -3.51
CA LYS A 163 8.74 13.14 -4.22
C LYS A 163 10.17 13.24 -3.68
N HIS A 164 10.48 14.24 -2.86
CA HIS A 164 11.81 14.32 -2.23
C HIS A 164 11.95 13.30 -1.10
N ILE A 165 10.83 12.84 -0.52
CA ILE A 165 10.82 11.73 0.43
C ILE A 165 11.08 10.45 -0.37
N PRO A 166 12.15 9.69 -0.10
CA PRO A 166 12.40 8.43 -0.78
C PRO A 166 11.25 7.45 -0.52
N LEU A 167 10.99 6.56 -1.48
CA LEU A 167 10.01 5.50 -1.32
C LEU A 167 10.56 4.21 -1.92
N THR A 168 10.57 3.17 -1.11
CA THR A 168 10.85 1.81 -1.55
C THR A 168 9.59 1.20 -2.17
N ARG A 169 9.64 0.93 -3.48
CA ARG A 169 8.61 0.16 -4.21
C ARG A 169 8.91 -1.32 -4.02
N ILE A 170 8.32 -1.93 -2.99
CA ILE A 170 8.69 -3.29 -2.57
C ILE A 170 7.47 -4.10 -2.13
N SER A 171 7.57 -5.40 -2.30
CA SER A 171 6.63 -6.35 -1.72
C SER A 171 7.36 -7.49 -1.04
N THR A 172 7.03 -7.73 0.22
CA THR A 172 7.57 -8.79 1.09
C THR A 172 6.44 -9.71 1.55
N ASN A 173 6.75 -10.71 2.38
CA ASN A 173 5.73 -11.55 3.01
C ASN A 173 4.88 -10.77 4.03
N ASP A 174 5.37 -9.65 4.55
CA ASP A 174 4.71 -8.92 5.64
C ASP A 174 4.09 -7.59 5.21
N TYR A 175 4.59 -6.98 4.13
CA TYR A 175 4.07 -5.72 3.63
C TYR A 175 4.27 -5.49 2.12
N TYR A 176 3.55 -4.51 1.60
CA TYR A 176 3.53 -4.07 0.22
C TYR A 176 3.53 -2.55 0.19
N SER A 177 4.40 -1.94 -0.60
CA SER A 177 4.53 -0.50 -0.77
C SER A 177 4.76 -0.16 -2.23
N ASP A 178 3.94 0.71 -2.80
CA ASP A 178 4.10 1.14 -4.19
C ASP A 178 3.48 2.50 -4.50
N ILE A 179 3.82 3.05 -5.65
CA ILE A 179 3.27 4.26 -6.26
C ILE A 179 2.11 3.86 -7.16
N LEU A 180 0.92 4.32 -6.81
CA LEU A 180 -0.29 4.10 -7.60
C LEU A 180 -0.29 4.98 -8.85
N ALA A 181 0.00 6.28 -8.67
CA ALA A 181 0.13 7.26 -9.74
C ALA A 181 0.78 8.56 -9.28
N ARG A 182 1.36 9.28 -10.24
CA ARG A 182 1.73 10.69 -10.07
C ARG A 182 0.48 11.55 -9.89
N ILE A 183 0.37 12.35 -8.83
CA ILE A 183 -0.72 13.33 -8.68
C ILE A 183 -0.35 14.61 -9.41
N SER A 184 0.78 15.20 -9.02
CA SER A 184 1.31 16.47 -9.52
C SER A 184 2.77 16.34 -9.95
N ASP A 185 3.45 17.45 -10.23
CA ASP A 185 4.88 17.42 -10.51
C ASP A 185 5.71 17.04 -9.28
N GLU A 186 5.23 17.37 -8.08
CA GLU A 186 5.95 17.23 -6.81
C GLU A 186 5.43 16.09 -5.94
N THR A 187 4.22 15.59 -6.20
CA THR A 187 3.56 14.61 -5.32
C THR A 187 3.09 13.35 -6.04
N ASP A 188 3.22 12.22 -5.34
CA ASP A 188 2.76 10.90 -5.77
C ASP A 188 1.65 10.37 -4.85
N LEU A 189 0.71 9.63 -5.43
CA LEU A 189 -0.27 8.82 -4.71
C LEU A 189 0.31 7.43 -4.48
N CYS A 190 0.35 7.01 -3.23
CA CYS A 190 1.02 5.79 -2.81
C CYS A 190 0.07 4.90 -2.00
N ILE A 191 0.41 3.62 -1.94
CA ILE A 191 -0.27 2.64 -1.10
C ILE A 191 0.75 1.91 -0.24
N PHE A 192 0.37 1.67 1.01
CA PHE A 192 1.05 0.76 1.91
C PHE A 192 0.05 -0.27 2.42
N ILE A 193 0.39 -1.55 2.42
CA ILE A 193 -0.43 -2.64 2.95
C ILE A 193 0.46 -3.52 3.80
N CYS A 194 0.06 -3.85 5.02
CA CYS A 194 0.78 -4.79 5.87
C CYS A 194 -0.14 -5.78 6.56
N ARG A 195 0.43 -6.89 7.02
CA ARG A 195 -0.23 -7.76 7.98
C ARG A 195 -0.56 -6.98 9.25
N HIS A 196 -1.72 -7.25 9.83
CA HIS A 196 -2.12 -6.63 11.09
C HIS A 196 -2.88 -7.64 11.94
N SER A 197 -2.65 -7.64 13.25
CA SER A 197 -3.36 -8.51 14.19
C SER A 197 -4.35 -7.66 14.97
N TYR A 198 -5.63 -7.74 14.60
CA TYR A 198 -6.67 -6.96 15.27
C TYR A 198 -7.07 -7.63 16.59
N PRO A 199 -7.34 -6.86 17.66
CA PRO A 199 -7.91 -7.41 18.88
C PRO A 199 -9.21 -8.16 18.59
N ALA A 200 -9.38 -9.31 19.25
CA ALA A 200 -10.61 -10.08 19.18
C ALA A 200 -11.81 -9.21 19.65
N PRO A 201 -12.98 -9.31 18.99
CA PRO A 201 -14.16 -8.60 19.43
C PRO A 201 -14.54 -9.02 20.86
N LYS A 202 -14.86 -8.05 21.70
CA LYS A 202 -15.30 -8.32 23.08
C LYS A 202 -16.78 -8.70 23.10
N PRO A 203 -17.17 -9.80 23.75
CA PRO A 203 -18.58 -10.13 23.96
C PRO A 203 -19.27 -9.07 24.81
N TYR A 204 -20.55 -8.81 24.54
CA TYR A 204 -21.42 -8.01 25.40
C TYR A 204 -22.71 -8.76 25.70
N TYR A 205 -23.33 -8.48 26.85
CA TYR A 205 -24.62 -9.06 27.19
C TYR A 205 -25.74 -8.18 26.64
N ASP A 206 -26.56 -8.72 25.76
CA ASP A 206 -27.71 -8.02 25.20
C ASP A 206 -28.95 -8.27 26.07
N LEU A 207 -29.58 -7.19 26.54
CA LEU A 207 -30.74 -7.27 27.43
C LEU A 207 -32.03 -7.70 26.71
N GLY A 208 -32.15 -7.43 25.41
CA GLY A 208 -33.32 -7.78 24.60
C GLY A 208 -33.34 -9.28 24.26
N PHE A 209 -32.19 -9.81 23.85
CA PHE A 209 -31.99 -11.23 23.59
C PHE A 209 -31.70 -12.05 24.85
N LYS A 210 -31.44 -11.39 25.99
CA LYS A 210 -31.08 -12.01 27.27
C LYS A 210 -29.90 -12.98 27.14
N GLY A 211 -28.87 -12.58 26.39
CA GLY A 211 -27.75 -13.46 26.06
C GLY A 211 -26.45 -12.71 25.74
N TRP A 212 -25.34 -13.44 25.80
CA TRP A 212 -24.03 -12.93 25.39
C TRP A 212 -23.92 -12.96 23.86
N ILE A 213 -23.61 -11.82 23.27
CA ILE A 213 -23.38 -11.64 21.83
C ILE A 213 -21.92 -11.24 21.63
N THR A 214 -21.21 -11.96 20.77
CA THR A 214 -19.88 -11.56 20.29
C THR A 214 -20.03 -10.97 18.90
N PRO A 215 -19.75 -9.66 18.70
CA PRO A 215 -19.92 -9.04 17.39
C PRO A 215 -18.89 -9.59 16.39
N TYR A 216 -19.33 -9.81 15.15
CA TYR A 216 -18.40 -10.19 14.08
C TYR A 216 -17.55 -8.99 13.65
N PRO A 217 -16.22 -9.14 13.48
CA PRO A 217 -15.37 -8.07 12.98
C PRO A 217 -15.65 -7.84 11.49
N CYS A 218 -16.00 -6.60 11.11
CA CYS A 218 -16.17 -6.20 9.71
C CYS A 218 -14.93 -5.48 9.18
N ASN A 219 -14.79 -5.43 7.84
CA ASN A 219 -13.83 -4.52 7.21
C ASN A 219 -14.33 -3.07 7.38
N SER A 220 -13.41 -2.14 7.56
CA SER A 220 -13.74 -0.71 7.65
C SER A 220 -12.81 0.14 6.81
N VAL A 221 -13.31 1.32 6.45
CA VAL A 221 -12.57 2.37 5.75
C VAL A 221 -12.88 3.69 6.43
N SER A 222 -11.84 4.44 6.75
CA SER A 222 -11.96 5.73 7.42
C SER A 222 -10.89 6.67 6.88
N PHE A 223 -11.16 7.97 6.95
CA PHE A 223 -10.09 8.95 6.81
C PHE A 223 -9.10 8.83 7.96
N CYS A 224 -7.87 9.24 7.71
CA CYS A 224 -6.82 9.19 8.70
C CYS A 224 -6.91 10.38 9.66
N ASN A 225 -6.60 10.15 10.94
CA ASN A 225 -6.08 11.23 11.78
C ASN A 225 -4.66 11.49 11.31
N GLN A 226 -4.49 12.54 10.49
CA GLN A 226 -3.24 12.76 9.75
C GLN A 226 -2.02 12.82 10.63
N LYS A 227 -2.05 13.59 11.73
CA LYS A 227 -0.88 13.74 12.60
C LYS A 227 -0.51 12.43 13.26
N SER A 228 -1.47 11.78 13.92
CA SER A 228 -1.21 10.53 14.63
C SER A 228 -0.76 9.41 13.70
N LEU A 229 -1.41 9.28 12.53
CA LEU A 229 -1.03 8.23 11.58
C LEU A 229 0.24 8.57 10.81
N PHE A 230 0.53 9.86 10.56
CA PHE A 230 1.80 10.29 10.00
C PHE A 230 2.95 9.89 10.94
N ASP A 231 2.84 10.25 12.23
CA ASP A 231 3.85 9.90 13.24
C ASP A 231 4.03 8.38 13.32
N GLU A 232 2.93 7.62 13.29
CA GLU A 232 2.95 6.16 13.31
C GLU A 232 3.55 5.56 12.02
N MET A 233 3.20 6.10 10.85
CA MET A 233 3.75 5.66 9.56
C MET A 233 5.23 5.97 9.48
N VAL A 234 5.68 7.15 9.89
CA VAL A 234 7.10 7.47 9.97
C VAL A 234 7.77 6.50 10.95
N THR A 235 7.25 6.35 12.17
CA THR A 235 7.87 5.46 13.16
C THR A 235 7.99 4.00 12.69
N LYS A 236 6.93 3.44 12.07
CA LYS A 236 6.88 2.03 11.66
C LYS A 236 7.51 1.78 10.29
N LEU A 237 7.41 2.74 9.39
CA LEU A 237 7.76 2.55 7.98
C LEU A 237 9.05 3.27 7.60
N HIS A 238 9.57 4.20 8.40
CA HIS A 238 10.77 4.97 8.04
C HIS A 238 11.94 4.05 7.67
N HIS A 239 12.32 3.13 8.56
CA HIS A 239 13.41 2.20 8.28
C HIS A 239 13.09 1.15 7.21
N ASN A 240 11.83 0.95 6.85
CA ASN A 240 11.41 -0.12 5.93
C ASN A 240 11.15 0.39 4.51
N ILE A 241 10.52 1.56 4.35
CA ILE A 241 10.09 2.08 3.04
C ILE A 241 10.50 3.52 2.77
N PHE A 242 10.93 4.29 3.78
CA PHE A 242 11.38 5.68 3.60
C PHE A 242 12.86 5.87 3.91
N ASP A 243 13.62 4.78 4.04
CA ASP A 243 15.08 4.83 4.19
C ASP A 243 15.71 5.10 2.82
N GLY A 244 16.49 6.18 2.71
CA GLY A 244 17.02 6.62 1.42
C GLY A 244 18.01 5.64 0.78
N ALA A 245 18.87 5.01 1.60
CA ALA A 245 19.84 4.05 1.11
C ALA A 245 19.15 2.77 0.64
N PHE A 246 18.21 2.26 1.43
CA PHE A 246 17.43 1.07 1.09
C PHE A 246 16.52 1.32 -0.11
N ALA A 247 15.86 2.47 -0.20
CA ALA A 247 15.05 2.84 -1.36
C ALA A 247 15.90 2.90 -2.64
N THR A 248 17.10 3.48 -2.56
CA THR A 248 18.04 3.51 -3.70
C THR A 248 18.45 2.10 -4.11
N TYR A 249 18.82 1.26 -3.14
CA TYR A 249 19.19 -0.13 -3.36
C TYR A 249 18.08 -0.89 -4.10
N ILE A 250 16.85 -0.85 -3.58
CA ILE A 250 15.71 -1.56 -4.16
C ILE A 250 15.30 -0.97 -5.51
N ASN A 251 15.38 0.35 -5.70
CA ASN A 251 15.10 0.97 -7.00
C ASN A 251 16.08 0.51 -8.08
N ILE A 252 17.36 0.29 -7.76
CA ILE A 252 18.33 -0.29 -8.71
C ILE A 252 17.94 -1.74 -9.04
N LEU A 253 17.59 -2.55 -8.03
CA LEU A 253 17.19 -3.94 -8.24
C LEU A 253 15.90 -4.10 -9.06
N GLY A 254 14.95 -3.17 -8.87
CA GLY A 254 13.65 -3.17 -9.52
C GLY A 254 13.60 -2.40 -10.84
N ASP A 255 14.69 -1.78 -11.29
CA ASP A 255 14.69 -0.82 -12.41
C ASP A 255 13.62 0.28 -12.25
N GLY A 256 13.49 0.77 -11.02
CA GLY A 256 12.45 1.73 -10.63
C GLY A 256 11.05 1.15 -10.54
N GLU A 257 10.82 -0.14 -10.82
CA GLU A 257 9.56 -0.85 -10.64
C GLU A 257 9.48 -1.61 -9.30
N LEU A 258 8.29 -2.15 -9.01
CA LEU A 258 8.03 -2.93 -7.81
C LEU A 258 8.95 -4.16 -7.72
N PHE A 259 9.77 -4.22 -6.69
CA PHE A 259 10.61 -5.37 -6.42
C PHE A 259 9.91 -6.35 -5.45
N HIS A 260 9.63 -7.56 -5.92
CA HIS A 260 9.16 -8.65 -5.05
C HIS A 260 10.35 -9.29 -4.33
N LEU A 261 10.46 -9.03 -3.03
CA LEU A 261 11.47 -9.60 -2.13
C LEU A 261 10.90 -10.84 -1.44
N THR A 262 11.22 -12.01 -2.00
CA THR A 262 10.86 -13.32 -1.43
C THR A 262 11.92 -13.79 -0.45
N GLU A 263 11.61 -14.85 0.31
CA GLU A 263 12.56 -15.46 1.25
C GLU A 263 13.80 -15.99 0.53
N GLU A 264 13.66 -16.60 -0.65
CA GLU A 264 14.80 -17.09 -1.42
C GLU A 264 15.70 -15.94 -1.89
N LYS A 265 15.11 -14.81 -2.26
CA LYS A 265 15.90 -13.62 -2.63
C LYS A 265 16.61 -13.02 -1.44
N LEU A 266 15.99 -13.00 -0.25
CA LEU A 266 16.66 -12.58 0.99
C LEU A 266 17.88 -13.44 1.27
N LEU A 267 17.77 -14.76 1.16
CA LEU A 267 18.91 -15.67 1.35
C LEU A 267 20.02 -15.44 0.31
N VAL A 268 19.68 -15.07 -0.93
CA VAL A 268 20.69 -14.69 -1.94
C VAL A 268 21.39 -13.40 -1.53
N LEU A 269 20.65 -12.41 -1.01
CA LEU A 269 21.24 -11.17 -0.50
C LEU A 269 22.23 -11.46 0.63
N ASP A 270 21.87 -12.33 1.59
CA ASP A 270 22.77 -12.73 2.69
C ASP A 270 24.10 -13.31 2.18
N GLU A 271 24.06 -14.12 1.11
CA GLU A 271 25.27 -14.68 0.50
C GLU A 271 26.12 -13.63 -0.24
N ILE A 272 25.47 -12.63 -0.86
CA ILE A 272 26.15 -11.50 -1.50
C ILE A 272 26.79 -10.61 -0.44
N ASP A 273 26.11 -10.40 0.70
CA ASP A 273 26.63 -9.64 1.83
C ASP A 273 27.96 -10.23 2.30
N ILE A 274 27.98 -11.55 2.55
CA ILE A 274 29.19 -12.30 2.91
C ILE A 274 30.27 -12.17 1.83
N PHE A 275 29.90 -12.30 0.56
CA PHE A 275 30.85 -12.18 -0.56
C PHE A 275 31.52 -10.79 -0.62
N PHE A 276 30.75 -9.72 -0.36
CA PHE A 276 31.25 -8.35 -0.41
C PHE A 276 32.12 -7.96 0.79
N GLU A 277 32.03 -8.64 1.93
CA GLU A 277 32.93 -8.41 3.07
C GLU A 277 34.42 -8.56 2.68
N GLY A 278 34.70 -9.43 1.70
CA GLY A 278 36.06 -9.66 1.19
C GLY A 278 36.53 -8.70 0.09
N ILE A 279 35.67 -7.77 -0.38
CA ILE A 279 35.99 -6.89 -1.51
C ILE A 279 36.36 -5.49 -1.00
N VAL A 280 37.65 -5.16 -1.10
CA VAL A 280 38.16 -3.81 -0.80
C VAL A 280 38.07 -2.94 -2.06
N ASN A 281 37.41 -1.79 -1.96
CA ASN A 281 37.20 -0.83 -3.06
C ASN A 281 36.53 -1.44 -4.29
N PRO A 282 35.25 -1.83 -4.19
CA PRO A 282 34.54 -2.48 -5.29
C PRO A 282 34.46 -1.58 -6.52
N VAL A 283 34.90 -2.10 -7.67
CA VAL A 283 34.79 -1.43 -8.99
C VAL A 283 33.34 -1.45 -9.50
N VAL A 284 32.54 -2.41 -9.00
CA VAL A 284 31.10 -2.53 -9.26
C VAL A 284 30.38 -2.44 -7.92
N HIS A 285 29.47 -1.49 -7.80
CA HIS A 285 28.70 -1.30 -6.57
C HIS A 285 27.79 -2.51 -6.30
N LYS A 286 27.55 -2.78 -5.01
CA LYS A 286 26.79 -3.94 -4.54
C LYS A 286 25.37 -4.05 -5.13
N PRO A 287 24.56 -2.97 -5.22
CA PRO A 287 23.23 -3.06 -5.81
C PRO A 287 23.25 -3.56 -7.27
N GLU A 288 24.18 -3.06 -8.09
CA GLU A 288 24.36 -3.41 -9.49
C GLU A 288 24.81 -4.86 -9.63
N PHE A 289 25.77 -5.29 -8.81
CA PHE A 289 26.17 -6.69 -8.77
C PHE A 289 25.01 -7.61 -8.37
N THR A 290 24.26 -7.25 -7.32
CA THR A 290 23.08 -8.00 -6.89
C THR A 290 22.06 -8.11 -8.00
N LYS A 291 21.84 -7.03 -8.76
CA LYS A 291 20.96 -7.04 -9.94
C LYS A 291 21.43 -8.08 -10.95
N PHE A 292 22.71 -8.08 -11.33
CA PHE A 292 23.28 -9.07 -12.24
C PHE A 292 23.12 -10.50 -11.70
N VAL A 293 23.36 -10.71 -10.41
CA VAL A 293 23.16 -12.01 -9.76
C VAL A 293 21.70 -12.47 -9.89
N PHE A 294 20.74 -11.59 -9.62
CA PHE A 294 19.32 -11.92 -9.81
C PHE A 294 18.92 -12.13 -11.26
N GLU A 295 19.55 -11.46 -12.22
CA GLU A 295 19.30 -11.69 -13.65
C GLU A 295 19.81 -13.07 -14.10
N ILE A 296 20.96 -13.51 -13.59
CA ILE A 296 21.53 -14.83 -13.86
C ILE A 296 20.68 -15.93 -13.22
N PHE A 297 20.25 -15.73 -11.98
CA PHE A 297 19.44 -16.70 -11.24
C PHE A 297 17.93 -16.49 -11.38
N LYS A 298 17.49 -15.64 -12.32
CA LYS A 298 16.11 -15.12 -12.48
C LYS A 298 15.03 -16.20 -12.47
N TYR A 299 15.36 -17.40 -12.95
CA TYR A 299 14.41 -18.51 -13.05
C TYR A 299 14.43 -19.47 -11.86
N ASN A 300 15.43 -19.42 -10.97
CA ASN A 300 15.48 -20.32 -9.81
C ASN A 300 16.50 -19.88 -8.72
N PRO A 301 16.21 -18.83 -7.92
CA PRO A 301 17.04 -18.47 -6.77
C PRO A 301 17.22 -19.64 -5.79
N GLN A 302 16.23 -20.54 -5.70
CA GLN A 302 16.29 -21.72 -4.85
C GLN A 302 17.36 -22.72 -5.28
N GLU A 303 17.67 -22.84 -6.58
CA GLU A 303 18.77 -23.67 -7.05
C GLU A 303 20.11 -23.16 -6.49
N PHE A 304 20.34 -21.84 -6.53
CA PHE A 304 21.57 -21.26 -5.98
C PHE A 304 21.67 -21.53 -4.47
N ILE A 305 20.59 -21.28 -3.72
CA ILE A 305 20.58 -21.48 -2.26
C ILE A 305 20.75 -22.95 -1.87
N SER A 306 20.27 -23.89 -2.69
CA SER A 306 20.43 -25.32 -2.40
C SER A 306 21.87 -25.85 -2.52
N LYS A 307 22.78 -25.10 -3.16
CA LYS A 307 24.19 -25.49 -3.31
C LYS A 307 24.95 -25.35 -1.98
N PRO A 308 25.97 -26.18 -1.71
CA PRO A 308 26.85 -25.98 -0.55
C PRO A 308 27.45 -24.57 -0.52
N PHE A 309 27.66 -24.02 0.68
CA PHE A 309 28.17 -22.65 0.88
C PHE A 309 29.40 -22.31 0.02
N GLN A 310 30.41 -23.19 -0.01
CA GLN A 310 31.61 -22.98 -0.83
C GLN A 310 31.28 -22.83 -2.32
N ASN A 311 30.33 -23.62 -2.83
CA ASN A 311 29.91 -23.55 -4.23
C ASN A 311 29.13 -22.26 -4.53
N ARG A 312 28.35 -21.74 -3.57
CA ARG A 312 27.66 -20.45 -3.70
C ARG A 312 28.65 -19.30 -3.82
N GLN A 313 29.63 -19.26 -2.93
CA GLN A 313 30.69 -18.24 -2.94
C GLN A 313 31.57 -18.33 -4.19
N MET A 314 31.91 -19.55 -4.65
CA MET A 314 32.60 -19.73 -5.93
C MET A 314 31.79 -19.23 -7.12
N ALA A 315 30.47 -19.45 -7.14
CA ALA A 315 29.61 -18.95 -8.21
C ALA A 315 29.54 -17.41 -8.22
N LEU A 316 29.38 -16.77 -7.05
CA LEU A 316 29.43 -15.30 -6.95
C LEU A 316 30.77 -14.74 -7.42
N LYS A 317 31.87 -15.39 -7.05
CA LYS A 317 33.21 -15.03 -7.51
C LYS A 317 33.36 -15.14 -9.03
N ALA A 318 32.85 -16.22 -9.64
CA ALA A 318 32.88 -16.39 -11.09
C ALA A 318 32.06 -15.31 -11.84
N ILE A 319 30.91 -14.92 -11.30
CA ILE A 319 30.09 -13.81 -11.83
C ILE A 319 30.88 -12.51 -11.76
N TRP A 320 31.47 -12.20 -10.60
CA TRP A 320 32.28 -11.00 -10.40
C TRP A 320 33.46 -10.92 -11.38
N ASP A 321 34.21 -12.02 -11.53
CA ASP A 321 35.35 -12.08 -12.45
C ASP A 321 34.93 -11.90 -13.91
N THR A 322 33.76 -12.42 -14.28
CA THR A 322 33.18 -12.21 -15.62
C THR A 322 32.85 -10.74 -15.86
N ILE A 323 32.21 -10.06 -14.89
CA ILE A 323 31.89 -8.63 -14.99
C ILE A 323 33.18 -7.80 -15.12
N LEU A 324 34.19 -8.10 -14.31
CA LEU A 324 35.48 -7.41 -14.39
C LEU A 324 36.18 -7.62 -15.73
N TYR A 325 36.12 -8.84 -16.28
CA TYR A 325 36.70 -9.15 -17.58
C TYR A 325 35.97 -8.39 -18.70
N GLU A 326 34.64 -8.48 -18.78
CA GLU A 326 33.87 -7.80 -19.82
C GLU A 326 33.98 -6.28 -19.72
N GLY A 327 33.91 -5.72 -18.51
CA GLY A 327 34.01 -4.29 -18.31
C GLY A 327 35.39 -3.72 -18.68
N LYS A 328 36.47 -4.50 -18.52
CA LYS A 328 37.79 -4.14 -19.05
C LYS A 328 37.82 -4.16 -20.58
N GLN A 329 37.24 -5.18 -21.21
CA GLN A 329 37.22 -5.28 -22.68
C GLN A 329 36.37 -4.18 -23.33
N ARG A 330 35.34 -3.70 -22.63
CA ARG A 330 34.37 -2.71 -23.13
C ARG A 330 34.58 -1.29 -22.59
N ASN A 331 35.67 -1.03 -21.85
CA ASN A 331 35.95 0.27 -21.21
C ASN A 331 34.80 0.80 -20.34
N TRP A 332 34.13 -0.06 -19.58
CA TRP A 332 33.03 0.35 -18.68
C TRP A 332 33.49 1.07 -17.41
N PHE A 333 34.77 0.96 -17.07
CA PHE A 333 35.33 1.45 -15.81
C PHE A 333 36.25 2.68 -15.98
N ASN A 334 36.29 3.27 -17.18
CA ASN A 334 37.14 4.42 -17.51
C ASN A 334 36.32 5.70 -17.68
#